data_AF-A0A7C0WYU8-F1
#
_entry.id   AF-A0A7C0WYU8-F1
#
_cell.length_a   1.000
_cell.length_b   1.000
_cell.length_c   1.000
_cell.angle_alpha   90.00
_cell.angle_beta   90.00
_cell.angle_gamma   90.00
#
_symmetry.space_group_name_H-M   'P 1'
#
loop_
_entity.id
_entity.type
_entity.pdbx_description
1 polymer ?
#
loop_
_entity_poly.entity_id
_entity_poly.type
_entity_poly.pdbx_seq_one_letter_code
_entity_poly.pdbx_strand_id
1 'polypeptide(L)'
;MKEKEEKELSIEDIFVDIGAKDREEVLKKGIKVGSIITYDGDLKKLSGRRYTSKTMDDRIGVFVLMETLKKAKSSYDIYFVATVQEEVGLRGAKTSGYKISPDIGIAVDVTLANDIPEVKEHKRITELGKGPAITIMDRSVIGNKRLNSFIEKIAQEENIPLQRNILSRGGTDAGTIHLTKEGVISTTLSIPTRFVHSTVECVDMNDVENAVKLLVKVLEKLDSFAVYQEKKTYSTYGRSRKQSYE
;
A
#
# COMPACT_ATOMS: atom_id res chain seq x y z
N MET A 1 -13.63 -25.26 -35.31
CA MET A 1 -13.91 -25.76 -33.95
C MET A 1 -14.52 -24.61 -33.19
N LYS A 2 -15.76 -24.74 -32.69
CA LYS A 2 -16.32 -23.71 -31.79
C LYS A 2 -15.56 -23.85 -30.47
N GLU A 3 -14.81 -22.83 -30.08
CA GLU A 3 -14.26 -22.71 -28.73
C GLU A 3 -15.43 -22.88 -27.77
N LYS A 4 -15.40 -23.96 -26.97
CA LYS A 4 -16.31 -24.08 -25.84
C LYS A 4 -15.92 -22.96 -24.88
N GLU A 5 -16.85 -22.05 -24.58
CA GLU A 5 -16.70 -21.14 -23.45
C GLU A 5 -16.38 -21.99 -22.22
N GLU A 6 -15.14 -21.88 -21.73
CA GLU A 6 -14.75 -22.50 -20.47
C GLU A 6 -15.56 -21.83 -19.37
N LYS A 7 -16.38 -22.61 -18.65
CA LYS A 7 -17.16 -22.11 -17.52
C LYS A 7 -16.18 -21.54 -16.49
N GLU A 8 -16.31 -20.26 -16.15
CA GLU A 8 -15.56 -19.66 -15.04
C GLU A 8 -15.86 -20.44 -13.75
N LEU A 9 -14.82 -20.91 -13.09
CA LEU A 9 -14.92 -21.58 -11.79
C LEU A 9 -15.38 -20.56 -10.75
N SER A 10 -16.44 -20.89 -10.00
CA SER A 10 -16.85 -20.11 -8.83
C SER A 10 -16.26 -20.70 -7.55
N ILE A 11 -16.38 -19.97 -6.43
CA ILE A 11 -15.85 -20.46 -5.14
C ILE A 11 -16.58 -21.73 -4.69
N GLU A 12 -17.84 -21.89 -5.09
CA GLU A 12 -18.68 -23.06 -4.84
C GLU A 12 -18.21 -24.30 -5.61
N ASP A 13 -17.46 -24.11 -6.71
CA ASP A 13 -16.88 -25.19 -7.51
C ASP A 13 -15.52 -25.66 -6.93
N ILE A 14 -15.00 -25.02 -5.87
CA ILE A 14 -13.68 -25.27 -5.28
C ILE A 14 -13.80 -25.90 -3.89
N PHE A 15 -12.96 -26.89 -3.60
CA PHE A 15 -12.77 -27.46 -2.27
C PHE A 15 -11.30 -27.73 -1.98
N VAL A 16 -10.95 -27.84 -0.70
CA VAL A 16 -9.61 -28.23 -0.24
C VAL A 16 -9.65 -29.69 0.18
N ASP A 17 -8.96 -30.55 -0.58
CA ASP A 17 -8.75 -31.93 -0.18
C ASP A 17 -7.57 -32.02 0.80
N ILE A 18 -7.85 -32.55 1.99
CA ILE A 18 -6.85 -32.79 3.04
C ILE A 18 -6.56 -34.28 3.24
N GLY A 19 -7.04 -35.13 2.32
CA GLY A 19 -6.91 -36.59 2.38
C GLY A 19 -7.75 -37.27 3.47
N ALA A 20 -8.76 -36.59 4.01
CA ALA A 20 -9.63 -37.14 5.05
C ALA A 20 -10.78 -37.97 4.44
N LYS A 21 -11.05 -39.15 5.01
CA LYS A 21 -12.09 -40.06 4.48
C LYS A 21 -13.51 -39.64 4.85
N ASP A 22 -13.66 -38.93 5.97
CA ASP A 22 -14.95 -38.53 6.54
C ASP A 22 -14.80 -37.28 7.44
N ARG A 23 -15.95 -36.75 7.86
CA ARG A 23 -16.04 -35.59 8.76
C ARG A 23 -15.36 -35.83 10.11
N GLU A 24 -15.40 -37.03 10.65
CA GLU A 24 -14.80 -37.31 11.96
C GLU A 24 -13.28 -37.17 11.90
N GLU A 25 -12.65 -37.61 10.81
CA GLU A 25 -11.22 -37.45 10.59
C GLU A 25 -10.82 -35.97 10.45
N VAL A 26 -11.61 -35.16 9.74
CA VAL A 26 -11.42 -33.70 9.65
C VAL A 26 -11.43 -33.05 11.04
N LEU A 27 -12.44 -33.40 11.86
CA LEU A 27 -12.57 -32.88 13.22
C LEU A 27 -11.44 -33.36 14.15
N LYS A 28 -10.99 -34.63 14.01
CA LYS A 28 -9.85 -35.18 14.75
C LYS A 28 -8.53 -34.47 14.41
N LYS A 29 -8.37 -33.96 13.18
CA LYS A 29 -7.26 -33.08 12.77
C LYS A 29 -7.37 -31.64 13.32
N GLY A 30 -8.44 -31.32 14.06
CA GLY A 30 -8.67 -30.00 14.65
C GLY A 30 -9.28 -28.96 13.70
N ILE A 31 -9.70 -29.37 12.51
CA ILE A 31 -10.29 -28.49 11.49
C ILE A 31 -11.79 -28.35 11.75
N LYS A 32 -12.27 -27.10 11.84
CA LYS A 32 -13.66 -26.75 12.12
C LYS A 32 -14.07 -25.53 11.31
N VAL A 33 -15.38 -25.25 11.26
CA VAL A 33 -15.87 -23.99 10.67
C VAL A 33 -15.21 -22.82 11.41
N GLY A 34 -14.59 -21.91 10.65
CA GLY A 34 -13.77 -20.82 11.17
C GLY A 34 -12.27 -21.13 11.30
N SER A 35 -11.81 -22.35 11.00
CA SER A 35 -10.39 -22.64 10.84
C SER A 35 -9.80 -21.81 9.70
N ILE A 36 -8.62 -21.24 9.94
CA ILE A 36 -7.91 -20.41 8.96
C ILE A 36 -7.23 -21.32 7.93
N ILE A 37 -7.35 -20.94 6.67
CA ILE A 37 -6.60 -21.52 5.55
C ILE A 37 -5.67 -20.43 5.02
N THR A 38 -4.44 -20.80 4.70
CA THR A 38 -3.46 -19.95 4.04
C THR A 38 -2.79 -20.76 2.94
N TYR A 39 -2.22 -20.06 1.96
CA TYR A 39 -1.28 -20.67 1.04
C TYR A 39 -0.02 -21.15 1.76
N ASP A 40 0.55 -22.24 1.25
CA ASP A 40 1.88 -22.72 1.58
C ASP A 40 2.87 -22.23 0.51
N GLY A 41 4.05 -21.80 0.93
CA GLY A 41 5.02 -21.21 0.01
C GLY A 41 6.12 -20.40 0.70
N ASP A 42 7.35 -20.70 0.33
CA ASP A 42 8.55 -20.01 0.84
C ASP A 42 8.87 -18.73 0.07
N LEU A 43 9.75 -17.91 0.65
CA LEU A 43 10.43 -16.85 -0.08
C LEU A 43 11.52 -17.46 -0.96
N LYS A 44 11.45 -17.22 -2.27
CA LYS A 44 12.42 -17.72 -3.24
C LYS A 44 13.00 -16.58 -4.04
N LYS A 45 14.32 -16.62 -4.24
CA LYS A 45 14.99 -15.73 -5.18
C LYS A 45 14.78 -16.25 -6.60
N LEU A 46 14.33 -15.39 -7.51
CA LEU A 46 14.13 -15.75 -8.91
C LEU A 46 15.37 -15.46 -9.75
N SER A 47 15.69 -14.19 -9.91
CA SER A 47 16.86 -13.73 -10.68
C SER A 47 17.24 -12.32 -10.27
N GLY A 48 18.51 -11.97 -10.39
CA GLY A 48 19.03 -10.66 -10.00
C GLY A 48 18.67 -10.32 -8.55
N ARG A 49 17.82 -9.30 -8.37
CA ARG A 49 17.31 -8.85 -7.07
C ARG A 49 15.80 -9.09 -6.90
N ARG A 50 15.21 -9.96 -7.72
CA ARG A 50 13.78 -10.29 -7.68
C ARG A 50 13.50 -11.52 -6.83
N TYR A 51 12.48 -11.42 -5.99
CA TYR A 51 12.04 -12.47 -5.09
C TYR A 51 10.56 -12.71 -5.27
N THR A 52 10.15 -13.96 -5.08
CA THR A 52 8.76 -14.37 -5.08
C THR A 52 8.39 -15.04 -3.78
N SER A 53 7.17 -14.80 -3.32
CA SER A 53 6.55 -15.53 -2.22
C SER A 53 5.05 -15.34 -2.27
N LYS A 54 4.34 -16.09 -1.44
CA LYS A 54 2.97 -15.72 -1.06
C LYS A 54 2.99 -14.47 -0.19
N THR A 55 1.93 -13.68 -0.20
CA THR A 55 1.68 -12.59 0.77
C THR A 55 2.81 -11.56 0.81
N MET A 56 3.42 -11.24 -0.33
CA MET A 56 4.17 -10.00 -0.47
C MET A 56 3.25 -8.83 -0.16
N ASP A 57 2.01 -8.91 -0.64
CA ASP A 57 0.88 -8.11 -0.18
C ASP A 57 0.42 -8.60 1.23
N ASP A 58 0.59 -7.82 2.30
CA ASP A 58 1.49 -6.67 2.44
C ASP A 58 2.60 -6.92 3.47
N ARG A 59 3.17 -8.14 3.50
CA ARG A 59 4.36 -8.38 4.33
C ARG A 59 5.55 -7.54 3.87
N ILE A 60 5.60 -7.14 2.60
CA ILE A 60 6.68 -6.29 2.10
C ILE A 60 6.55 -4.85 2.63
N GLY A 61 5.34 -4.30 2.76
CA GLY A 61 5.11 -3.01 3.41
C GLY A 61 5.46 -3.06 4.89
N VAL A 62 5.06 -4.13 5.61
CA VAL A 62 5.50 -4.35 7.00
C VAL A 62 7.02 -4.44 7.12
N PHE A 63 7.69 -5.12 6.19
CA PHE A 63 9.16 -5.17 6.17
C PHE A 63 9.78 -3.78 5.96
N VAL A 64 9.25 -2.98 5.02
CA VAL A 64 9.69 -1.59 4.81
C VAL A 64 9.49 -0.74 6.05
N LEU A 65 8.35 -0.86 6.74
CA LEU A 65 8.09 -0.19 8.01
C LEU A 65 9.12 -0.58 9.07
N MET A 66 9.42 -1.87 9.24
CA MET A 66 10.38 -2.36 10.23
C MET A 66 11.82 -1.92 9.94
N GLU A 67 12.22 -1.89 8.67
CA GLU A 67 13.56 -1.42 8.27
C GLU A 67 13.70 0.10 8.39
N THR A 68 12.61 0.84 8.16
CA THR A 68 12.54 2.29 8.41
C THR A 68 12.61 2.55 9.92
N LEU A 69 11.85 1.78 10.71
CA LEU A 69 12.05 1.43 12.12
C LEU A 69 13.45 1.70 12.65
N LYS A 70 14.36 0.85 12.17
CA LYS A 70 15.73 0.73 12.67
C LYS A 70 16.61 1.94 12.32
N LYS A 71 16.19 2.78 11.38
CA LYS A 71 17.02 3.83 10.76
C LYS A 71 16.50 5.23 10.98
N ALA A 72 15.19 5.39 11.16
CA ALA A 72 14.53 6.67 11.27
C ALA A 72 15.01 7.45 12.50
N LYS A 73 15.28 8.74 12.29
CA LYS A 73 15.47 9.73 13.34
C LYS A 73 14.49 10.85 13.08
N SER A 74 13.73 11.23 14.11
CA SER A 74 12.72 12.28 13.97
C SER A 74 12.50 12.98 15.29
N SER A 75 12.17 14.26 15.21
CA SER A 75 11.66 15.09 16.32
C SER A 75 10.17 14.86 16.59
N TYR A 76 9.49 14.07 15.76
CA TYR A 76 8.06 13.79 15.84
C TYR A 76 7.78 12.42 16.46
N ASP A 77 6.56 12.28 17.01
CA ASP A 77 6.03 10.97 17.39
C ASP A 77 5.70 10.16 16.14
N ILE A 78 6.41 9.04 15.95
CA ILE A 78 6.18 8.14 14.80
C ILE A 78 5.52 6.86 15.26
N TYR A 79 4.39 6.53 14.63
CA TYR A 79 3.65 5.30 14.87
C TYR A 79 3.79 4.37 13.67
N PHE A 80 4.57 3.30 13.84
CA PHE A 80 4.64 2.20 12.87
C PHE A 80 3.52 1.21 13.19
N VAL A 81 2.54 1.10 12.28
CA VAL A 81 1.34 0.30 12.50
C VAL A 81 1.26 -0.80 11.45
N ALA A 82 1.34 -2.06 11.88
CA ALA A 82 0.93 -3.20 11.08
C ALA A 82 -0.57 -3.42 11.31
N THR A 83 -1.39 -2.94 10.38
CA THR A 83 -2.85 -3.01 10.49
C THR A 83 -3.33 -4.44 10.31
N VAL A 84 -4.58 -4.69 10.70
CA VAL A 84 -5.27 -5.96 10.48
C VAL A 84 -6.44 -5.74 9.54
N GLN A 85 -6.81 -6.76 8.78
CA GLN A 85 -8.04 -6.76 7.98
C GLN A 85 -8.13 -5.61 6.95
N GLU A 86 -7.01 -5.25 6.33
CA GLU A 86 -6.97 -4.39 5.13
C GLU A 86 -7.81 -5.04 4.01
N GLU A 87 -7.49 -6.30 3.70
CA GLU A 87 -8.05 -7.09 2.59
C GLU A 87 -9.57 -7.30 2.62
N VAL A 88 -10.20 -7.02 3.77
CA VAL A 88 -11.66 -7.13 3.96
C VAL A 88 -12.32 -5.78 4.29
N GLY A 89 -11.63 -4.68 3.96
CA GLY A 89 -12.15 -3.32 3.98
C GLY A 89 -11.42 -2.35 4.91
N LEU A 90 -10.09 -2.34 4.92
CA LEU A 90 -9.27 -1.30 5.57
C LEU A 90 -9.55 -1.12 7.07
N ARG A 91 -9.97 -2.21 7.74
CA ARG A 91 -10.67 -2.10 9.04
C ARG A 91 -9.72 -1.73 10.17
N GLY A 92 -8.52 -2.30 10.17
CA GLY A 92 -7.48 -2.02 11.15
C GLY A 92 -6.93 -0.61 11.05
N ALA A 93 -6.83 -0.06 9.83
CA ALA A 93 -6.46 1.34 9.64
C ALA A 93 -7.51 2.30 10.20
N LYS A 94 -8.80 2.00 10.02
CA LYS A 94 -9.88 2.82 10.59
C LYS A 94 -9.77 2.93 12.11
N THR A 95 -9.59 1.81 12.81
CA THR A 95 -9.51 1.80 14.28
C THR A 95 -8.19 2.37 14.79
N SER A 96 -7.07 2.05 14.14
CA SER A 96 -5.74 2.56 14.50
C SER A 96 -5.65 4.07 14.27
N GLY A 97 -6.11 4.53 13.11
CA GLY A 97 -6.19 5.95 12.75
C GLY A 97 -7.01 6.73 13.78
N TYR A 98 -8.19 6.25 14.14
CA TYR A 98 -9.02 6.92 15.15
C TYR A 98 -8.35 6.99 16.53
N LYS A 99 -7.69 5.91 16.97
CA LYS A 99 -7.00 5.86 18.27
C LYS A 99 -5.79 6.78 18.32
N ILE A 100 -4.96 6.77 17.27
CA ILE A 100 -3.71 7.55 17.20
C ILE A 100 -4.02 9.01 16.91
N SER A 101 -5.00 9.28 16.03
CA SER A 101 -5.34 10.61 15.51
C SER A 101 -4.12 11.34 14.93
N PRO A 102 -3.43 10.76 13.93
CA PRO A 102 -2.20 11.33 13.41
C PRO A 102 -2.45 12.60 12.59
N ASP A 103 -1.48 13.51 12.55
CA ASP A 103 -1.51 14.69 11.67
C ASP A 103 -1.25 14.30 10.20
N ILE A 104 -0.40 13.29 9.99
CA ILE A 104 0.01 12.79 8.67
C ILE A 104 -0.07 11.26 8.67
N GLY A 105 -0.69 10.69 7.64
CA GLY A 105 -0.76 9.25 7.41
C GLY A 105 -0.03 8.86 6.12
N ILE A 106 0.99 8.02 6.21
CA ILE A 106 1.62 7.41 5.03
C ILE A 106 1.34 5.91 5.12
N ALA A 107 0.42 5.42 4.29
CA ALA A 107 0.28 3.98 4.10
C ALA A 107 1.49 3.46 3.32
N VAL A 108 1.97 2.28 3.68
CA VAL A 108 2.96 1.53 2.90
C VAL A 108 2.26 0.27 2.48
N ASP A 109 2.27 -0.01 1.19
CA ASP A 109 1.47 -1.08 0.59
C ASP A 109 2.14 -1.56 -0.70
N VAL A 110 1.58 -2.55 -1.40
CA VAL A 110 1.99 -2.90 -2.75
C VAL A 110 1.26 -2.06 -3.80
N THR A 111 1.73 -2.11 -5.04
CA THR A 111 0.94 -1.70 -6.22
C THR A 111 1.24 -2.62 -7.38
N LEU A 112 0.36 -2.61 -8.38
CA LEU A 112 0.46 -3.45 -9.56
C LEU A 112 1.67 -3.06 -10.42
N ALA A 113 2.60 -4.00 -10.56
CA ALA A 113 3.61 -3.99 -11.61
C ALA A 113 3.13 -4.87 -12.75
N ASN A 114 2.57 -4.27 -13.81
CA ASN A 114 2.06 -5.00 -14.97
C ASN A 114 3.04 -4.97 -16.15
N ASP A 115 4.33 -4.84 -15.86
CA ASP A 115 5.45 -4.90 -16.79
C ASP A 115 5.77 -6.35 -17.21
N ILE A 116 4.73 -7.04 -17.67
CA ILE A 116 4.72 -8.43 -18.12
C ILE A 116 4.32 -8.49 -19.61
N PRO A 117 4.60 -9.61 -20.32
CA PRO A 117 4.18 -9.78 -21.70
C PRO A 117 2.68 -9.48 -21.89
N GLU A 118 2.32 -9.04 -23.09
CA GLU A 118 0.93 -8.81 -23.53
C GLU A 118 0.16 -7.65 -22.84
N VAL A 119 0.74 -7.03 -21.80
CA VAL A 119 0.18 -5.81 -21.21
C VAL A 119 0.67 -4.58 -21.97
N LYS A 120 -0.30 -3.83 -22.54
CA LYS A 120 -0.08 -2.54 -23.21
C LYS A 120 0.50 -1.52 -22.23
N GLU A 121 1.41 -0.67 -22.71
CA GLU A 121 2.14 0.32 -21.89
C GLU A 121 1.22 1.20 -21.03
N HIS A 122 0.14 1.74 -21.59
CA HIS A 122 -0.82 2.56 -20.83
C HIS A 122 -1.61 1.81 -19.73
N LYS A 123 -1.48 0.47 -19.66
CA LYS A 123 -2.05 -0.38 -18.59
C LYS A 123 -0.99 -0.82 -17.58
N ARG A 124 0.28 -0.45 -17.79
CA ARG A 124 1.36 -0.65 -16.82
C ARG A 124 1.29 0.46 -15.80
N ILE A 125 0.93 0.11 -14.58
CA ILE A 125 0.79 1.09 -13.50
C ILE A 125 2.18 1.45 -12.97
N THR A 126 2.99 0.43 -12.67
CA THR A 126 4.40 0.55 -12.32
C THR A 126 5.21 -0.56 -12.98
N GLU A 127 6.54 -0.46 -12.90
CA GLU A 127 7.46 -1.51 -13.33
C GLU A 127 8.41 -1.91 -12.19
N LEU A 128 8.80 -3.19 -12.16
CA LEU A 128 9.76 -3.70 -11.18
C LEU A 128 11.17 -3.14 -11.45
N GLY A 129 11.84 -2.68 -10.40
CA GLY A 129 13.20 -2.14 -10.44
C GLY A 129 13.28 -0.67 -10.86
N LYS A 130 12.13 0.03 -10.98
CA LYS A 130 12.05 1.46 -11.34
C LYS A 130 11.80 2.37 -10.12
N GLY A 131 11.98 1.83 -8.91
CA GLY A 131 11.78 2.52 -7.64
C GLY A 131 10.38 2.32 -7.07
N PRO A 132 10.17 2.67 -5.79
CA PRO A 132 8.83 2.71 -5.20
C PRO A 132 7.91 3.67 -5.97
N ALA A 133 6.61 3.61 -5.70
CA ALA A 133 5.63 4.49 -6.31
C ALA A 133 4.87 5.30 -5.26
N ILE A 134 4.47 6.51 -5.60
CA ILE A 134 3.52 7.29 -4.79
C ILE A 134 2.14 7.25 -5.41
N THR A 135 1.12 7.04 -4.58
CA THR A 135 -0.28 7.05 -5.04
C THR A 135 -0.73 8.45 -5.35
N ILE A 136 -1.05 8.71 -6.62
CA ILE A 136 -1.76 9.90 -7.07
C ILE A 136 -3.24 9.71 -6.80
N MET A 137 -3.78 8.54 -7.14
CA MET A 137 -5.17 8.17 -6.90
C MET A 137 -5.33 6.65 -6.88
N ASP A 138 -6.14 6.17 -5.94
CA ASP A 138 -6.80 4.87 -6.02
C ASP A 138 -8.33 5.04 -5.82
N ARG A 139 -9.10 3.95 -5.67
CA ARG A 139 -10.55 4.05 -5.48
C ARG A 139 -10.93 4.66 -4.13
N SER A 140 -10.06 4.54 -3.15
CA SER A 140 -10.29 4.90 -1.75
C SER A 140 -9.76 6.30 -1.40
N VAL A 141 -8.72 6.78 -2.09
CA VAL A 141 -8.09 8.08 -1.80
C VAL A 141 -7.49 8.73 -3.03
N ILE A 142 -7.55 10.07 -3.08
CA ILE A 142 -6.68 10.90 -3.92
C ILE A 142 -5.53 11.37 -3.02
N GLY A 143 -4.31 10.92 -3.32
CA GLY A 143 -3.14 11.23 -2.50
C GLY A 143 -2.96 12.73 -2.32
N ASN A 144 -2.66 13.17 -1.09
CA ASN A 144 -2.55 14.60 -0.83
C ASN A 144 -1.44 15.23 -1.69
N LYS A 145 -1.83 16.15 -2.58
CA LYS A 145 -0.92 16.78 -3.54
C LYS A 145 0.32 17.42 -2.88
N ARG A 146 0.17 18.05 -1.72
CA ARG A 146 1.28 18.72 -1.02
C ARG A 146 2.25 17.68 -0.45
N LEU A 147 1.74 16.63 0.17
CA LEU A 147 2.55 15.54 0.70
C LEU A 147 3.26 14.79 -0.44
N ASN A 148 2.58 14.51 -1.54
CA ASN A 148 3.19 13.88 -2.72
C ASN A 148 4.31 14.74 -3.31
N SER A 149 4.08 16.05 -3.54
CA SER A 149 5.14 16.94 -4.03
C SER A 149 6.33 17.05 -3.07
N PHE A 150 6.08 16.94 -1.76
CA PHE A 150 7.15 16.91 -0.76
C PHE A 150 7.99 15.62 -0.88
N ILE A 151 7.34 14.46 -0.98
CA ILE A 151 8.02 13.17 -1.19
C ILE A 151 8.79 13.15 -2.51
N GLU A 152 8.19 13.62 -3.61
CA GLU A 152 8.84 13.74 -4.92
C GLU A 152 10.11 14.61 -4.86
N LYS A 153 10.04 15.76 -4.16
CA LYS A 153 11.20 16.63 -3.96
C LYS A 153 12.33 15.92 -3.23
N ILE A 154 12.01 15.19 -2.16
CA ILE A 154 13.01 14.42 -1.41
C ILE A 154 13.61 13.32 -2.27
N ALA A 155 12.78 12.59 -3.03
CA ALA A 155 13.28 11.57 -3.94
C ALA A 155 14.27 12.15 -4.96
N GLN A 156 13.96 13.33 -5.51
CA GLN A 156 14.86 14.04 -6.42
C GLN A 156 16.17 14.49 -5.73
N GLU A 157 16.10 15.09 -4.55
CA GLU A 157 17.28 15.54 -3.78
C GLU A 157 18.22 14.38 -3.41
N GLU A 158 17.64 13.23 -3.05
CA GLU A 158 18.37 12.05 -2.57
C GLU A 158 18.73 11.07 -3.71
N ASN A 159 18.44 11.45 -4.96
CA ASN A 159 18.61 10.64 -6.17
C ASN A 159 17.98 9.24 -6.04
N ILE A 160 16.75 9.20 -5.53
CA ILE A 160 15.96 7.97 -5.37
C ILE A 160 14.95 7.89 -6.53
N PRO A 161 14.93 6.80 -7.30
CA PRO A 161 13.93 6.61 -8.35
C PRO A 161 12.53 6.51 -7.72
N LEU A 162 11.55 7.18 -8.33
CA LEU A 162 10.18 7.22 -7.83
C LEU A 162 9.21 7.21 -9.00
N GLN A 163 8.22 6.33 -8.93
CA GLN A 163 7.13 6.19 -9.90
C GLN A 163 5.86 6.88 -9.39
N ARG A 164 4.89 7.07 -10.29
CA ARG A 164 3.55 7.53 -9.92
C ARG A 164 2.56 6.39 -10.13
N ASN A 165 1.74 6.15 -9.12
CA ASN A 165 0.74 5.09 -9.09
C ASN A 165 -0.67 5.68 -9.27
N ILE A 166 -1.43 5.16 -10.25
CA ILE A 166 -2.85 5.45 -10.43
C ILE A 166 -3.58 4.11 -10.58
N LEU A 167 -4.44 3.79 -9.63
CA LEU A 167 -5.23 2.56 -9.64
C LEU A 167 -6.71 2.88 -9.84
N SER A 168 -7.33 2.30 -10.87
CA SER A 168 -8.78 2.45 -11.09
C SER A 168 -9.62 1.58 -10.14
N ARG A 169 -8.99 0.53 -9.58
CA ARG A 169 -9.59 -0.43 -8.64
C ARG A 169 -8.53 -0.81 -7.60
N GLY A 170 -8.98 -1.14 -6.40
CA GLY A 170 -8.11 -1.29 -5.23
C GLY A 170 -8.12 -0.01 -4.39
N GLY A 171 -7.75 -0.17 -3.14
CA GLY A 171 -7.57 0.90 -2.17
C GLY A 171 -6.46 0.46 -1.22
N THR A 172 -6.02 1.38 -0.38
CA THR A 172 -5.00 1.11 0.62
C THR A 172 -5.46 1.70 1.94
N ASP A 173 -4.76 1.42 3.03
CA ASP A 173 -5.13 1.92 4.35
C ASP A 173 -5.25 3.45 4.43
N ALA A 174 -4.56 4.21 3.56
CA ALA A 174 -4.73 5.65 3.41
C ALA A 174 -6.19 6.06 3.11
N GLY A 175 -6.96 5.19 2.47
CA GLY A 175 -8.39 5.33 2.18
C GLY A 175 -9.29 5.49 3.40
N THR A 176 -8.90 4.96 4.56
CA THR A 176 -9.64 5.19 5.81
C THR A 176 -8.92 6.15 6.75
N ILE A 177 -7.59 6.18 6.73
CA ILE A 177 -6.80 7.09 7.57
C ILE A 177 -7.17 8.55 7.25
N HIS A 178 -7.25 8.93 5.97
CA HIS A 178 -7.52 10.32 5.59
C HIS A 178 -8.89 10.86 6.04
N LEU A 179 -9.85 9.97 6.31
CA LEU A 179 -11.20 10.30 6.80
C LEU A 179 -11.29 10.29 8.33
N THR A 180 -10.18 10.11 9.03
CA THR A 180 -10.16 10.09 10.48
C THR A 180 -10.43 11.49 11.03
N LYS A 181 -11.45 11.60 11.88
CA LYS A 181 -11.86 12.84 12.58
C LYS A 181 -12.01 14.01 11.62
N GLU A 182 -11.30 15.12 11.83
CA GLU A 182 -11.34 16.32 10.99
C GLU A 182 -10.64 16.15 9.62
N GLY A 183 -10.01 15.00 9.41
CA GLY A 183 -9.27 14.64 8.21
C GLY A 183 -7.76 14.60 8.47
N VAL A 184 -7.09 13.63 7.84
CA VAL A 184 -5.64 13.43 7.98
C VAL A 184 -4.98 13.61 6.62
N ILE A 185 -3.89 14.38 6.57
CA ILE A 185 -3.08 14.51 5.36
C ILE A 185 -2.48 13.15 5.05
N SER A 186 -2.95 12.50 3.98
CA SER A 186 -2.56 11.12 3.72
C SER A 186 -2.11 10.86 2.28
N THR A 187 -1.25 9.87 2.13
CA THR A 187 -0.87 9.27 0.85
C THR A 187 -0.40 7.83 1.07
N THR A 188 -0.04 7.16 -0.02
CA THR A 188 0.52 5.81 0.01
C THR A 188 1.86 5.77 -0.72
N LEU A 189 2.86 5.16 -0.09
CA LEU A 189 4.12 4.76 -0.70
C LEU A 189 4.04 3.27 -1.04
N SER A 190 3.90 2.96 -2.32
CA SER A 190 3.66 1.60 -2.79
C SER A 190 4.93 0.91 -3.31
N ILE A 191 5.00 -0.40 -3.11
CA ILE A 191 6.04 -1.28 -3.65
C ILE A 191 5.51 -1.96 -4.93
N PRO A 192 6.12 -1.71 -6.10
CA PRO A 192 5.79 -2.43 -7.33
C PRO A 192 5.85 -3.95 -7.12
N THR A 193 4.74 -4.62 -7.39
CA THR A 193 4.55 -6.05 -7.16
C THR A 193 3.80 -6.68 -8.33
N ARG A 194 4.35 -7.77 -8.87
CA ARG A 194 3.69 -8.59 -9.90
C ARG A 194 2.82 -9.66 -9.25
N PHE A 195 1.75 -10.05 -9.94
CA PHE A 195 0.88 -11.16 -9.57
C PHE A 195 0.22 -10.99 -8.19
N VAL A 196 -0.10 -9.75 -7.83
CA VAL A 196 -0.80 -9.39 -6.58
C VAL A 196 -2.06 -10.24 -6.40
N HIS A 197 -2.30 -10.69 -5.17
CA HIS A 197 -3.34 -11.64 -4.77
C HIS A 197 -3.20 -13.04 -5.38
N SER A 198 -1.97 -13.46 -5.68
CA SER A 198 -1.65 -14.84 -6.07
C SER A 198 -0.69 -15.50 -5.08
N THR A 199 -0.42 -16.78 -5.28
CA THR A 199 0.55 -17.54 -4.45
C THR A 199 2.02 -17.26 -4.81
N VAL A 200 2.27 -16.48 -5.86
CA VAL A 200 3.60 -16.26 -6.45
C VAL A 200 3.88 -14.79 -6.74
N GLU A 201 3.46 -13.91 -5.82
CA GLU A 201 3.75 -12.48 -5.91
C GLU A 201 5.24 -12.22 -6.02
N CYS A 202 5.63 -11.19 -6.77
CA CYS A 202 7.03 -10.94 -7.10
C CYS A 202 7.39 -9.46 -6.98
N VAL A 203 8.46 -9.17 -6.24
CA VAL A 203 8.99 -7.84 -5.96
C VAL A 203 10.46 -7.74 -6.37
N ASP A 204 10.94 -6.52 -6.62
CA ASP A 204 12.38 -6.24 -6.79
C ASP A 204 12.93 -5.58 -5.52
N MET A 205 13.98 -6.15 -4.94
CA MET A 205 14.57 -5.63 -3.70
C MET A 205 15.20 -4.25 -3.86
N ASN A 206 15.51 -3.80 -5.07
CA ASN A 206 15.92 -2.40 -5.28
C ASN A 206 14.77 -1.44 -4.99
N ASP A 207 13.53 -1.80 -5.32
CA ASP A 207 12.36 -0.95 -5.05
C ASP A 207 12.11 -0.87 -3.54
N VAL A 208 12.19 -2.02 -2.87
CA VAL A 208 12.03 -2.16 -1.41
C VAL A 208 13.08 -1.33 -0.65
N GLU A 209 14.35 -1.46 -1.03
CA GLU A 209 15.44 -0.69 -0.39
C GLU A 209 15.31 0.81 -0.63
N ASN A 210 14.91 1.22 -1.84
CA ASN A 210 14.64 2.63 -2.15
C ASN A 210 13.41 3.16 -1.40
N ALA A 211 12.38 2.34 -1.17
CA ALA A 211 11.23 2.70 -0.35
C ALA A 211 11.65 2.99 1.10
N VAL A 212 12.46 2.11 1.70
CA VAL A 212 13.02 2.33 3.04
C VAL A 212 13.85 3.61 3.07
N LYS A 213 14.76 3.79 2.11
CA LYS A 213 15.61 4.99 2.04
C LYS A 213 14.76 6.26 1.93
N LEU A 214 13.74 6.26 1.07
CA LEU A 214 12.86 7.40 0.86
C LEU A 214 12.04 7.70 2.11
N LEU A 215 11.43 6.70 2.73
CA LEU A 215 10.60 6.89 3.91
C LEU A 215 11.43 7.42 5.10
N VAL A 216 12.64 6.90 5.32
CA VAL A 216 13.58 7.44 6.32
C VAL A 216 13.86 8.92 6.04
N LYS A 217 14.15 9.29 4.79
CA LYS A 217 14.44 10.68 4.43
C LYS A 217 13.24 11.61 4.56
N VAL A 218 12.03 11.11 4.26
CA VAL A 218 10.77 11.83 4.50
C VAL A 218 10.57 12.13 5.97
N LEU A 219 10.80 11.15 6.85
CA LEU A 219 10.68 11.32 8.30
C LEU A 219 11.74 12.25 8.89
N GLU A 220 12.97 12.22 8.37
CA GLU A 220 14.07 13.12 8.78
C GLU A 220 13.84 14.58 8.36
N LYS A 221 13.15 14.81 7.23
CA LYS A 221 12.96 16.16 6.65
C LYS A 221 11.57 16.74 6.92
N LEU A 222 10.75 16.10 7.76
CA LEU A 222 9.34 16.44 7.94
C LEU A 222 9.11 17.88 8.45
N ASP A 223 10.07 18.47 9.17
CA ASP A 223 10.06 19.89 9.57
C ASP A 223 9.85 20.83 8.37
N SER A 224 10.47 20.51 7.23
CA SER A 224 10.35 21.32 6.01
C SER A 224 8.99 21.20 5.33
N PHE A 225 8.22 20.15 5.63
CA PHE A 225 6.81 20.04 5.24
C PHE A 225 5.92 20.88 6.16
N ALA A 226 6.17 20.89 7.47
CA ALA A 226 5.44 21.71 8.44
C ALA A 226 5.58 23.22 8.15
N VAL A 227 6.81 23.70 7.86
CA VAL A 227 7.07 25.09 7.42
C VAL A 227 6.30 25.43 6.13
N TYR A 228 5.99 24.44 5.29
CA TYR A 228 5.18 24.61 4.09
C TYR A 228 3.69 24.88 4.40
N GLN A 229 3.20 24.46 5.57
CA GLN A 229 1.81 24.69 5.98
C GLN A 229 1.54 26.12 6.46
N GLU A 230 2.46 26.75 7.20
CA GLU A 230 2.25 28.12 7.70
C GLU A 230 2.08 29.15 6.58
N LYS A 231 2.76 28.95 5.43
CA LYS A 231 2.73 29.92 4.33
C LYS A 231 1.47 29.88 3.45
N LYS A 232 0.62 28.84 3.54
CA LYS A 232 -0.51 28.67 2.60
C LYS A 232 -1.85 28.33 3.23
N THR A 233 -1.92 27.93 4.50
CA THR A 233 -3.16 27.37 5.07
C THR A 233 -4.16 28.45 5.53
N TYR A 234 -3.71 29.70 5.76
CA TYR A 234 -4.60 30.82 6.11
C TYR A 234 -4.92 31.78 4.95
N SER A 235 -4.31 31.62 3.77
CA SER A 235 -4.48 32.58 2.66
C SER A 235 -5.82 32.47 1.91
N THR A 236 -6.59 31.39 2.07
CA THR A 236 -7.80 31.17 1.24
C THR A 236 -9.13 31.36 1.95
N TYR A 237 -9.15 31.54 3.27
CA TYR A 237 -10.40 31.80 4.03
C TYR A 237 -10.57 33.28 4.46
N GLY A 238 -9.60 34.15 4.15
CA GLY A 238 -9.60 35.57 4.52
C GLY A 238 -10.10 36.55 3.44
N ARG A 239 -11.01 36.15 2.54
CA ARG A 239 -11.75 37.14 1.72
C ARG A 239 -13.03 37.54 2.44
N SER A 240 -12.93 38.56 3.28
CA SER A 240 -14.08 39.26 3.85
C SER A 240 -15.02 39.70 2.72
N ARG A 241 -16.22 39.13 2.66
CA ARG A 241 -17.34 39.74 1.94
C ARG A 241 -17.72 41.01 2.69
N LYS A 242 -17.17 42.16 2.29
CA LYS A 242 -17.86 43.43 2.51
C LYS A 242 -19.06 43.42 1.55
N GLN A 243 -20.23 43.08 2.08
CA GLN A 243 -21.50 43.47 1.47
C GLN A 243 -21.60 44.99 1.59
N SER A 244 -21.48 45.68 0.46
CA SER A 244 -22.01 47.03 0.29
C SER A 244 -23.31 46.90 -0.51
N TYR A 245 -24.44 47.08 0.17
CA TYR A 245 -25.68 47.48 -0.46
C TYR A 245 -25.79 48.99 -0.26
N GLU A 246 -25.55 49.73 -1.34
CA GLU A 246 -26.22 50.99 -1.65
C GLU A 246 -26.88 50.82 -3.02
#